data_AF-A0A0D0SH65-F1
#
_entry.id   AF-A0A0D0SH65-F1
#
_cell.length_a   1.000
_cell.length_b   1.000
_cell.length_c   1.000
_cell.angle_alpha   90.00
_cell.angle_beta   90.00
_cell.angle_gamma   90.00
#
_symmetry.space_group_name_H-M   'P 1'
#
loop_
_entity.id
_entity.type
_entity.pdbx_description
1 polymer ?
#
loop_
_entity_poly.entity_id
_entity_poly.type
_entity_poly.pdbx_seq_one_letter_code
_entity_poly.pdbx_strand_id
1 'polypeptide(L)'
;MFIWATMNSADQGVFPMDTAFKRRWNFTYLGIDDNDEKLQGKYVILADDYSQKVEWNKLRKAINNFLAKYKINEDKQLGPYFISKNIIIPSEGDEIDRDKFIDTFKNKVIMYLFEDAARQKKDKLFEGCFESKSRYSEICKEFEEKGIGIFNHDILLECDVEDIGQATKNSDK
;
A
#
# COMPACT_ATOMS: atom_id res chain seq x y z
N MET A 1 5.62 -37.02 -12.24
CA MET A 1 6.32 -36.13 -11.29
C MET A 1 6.21 -34.71 -11.82
N PHE A 2 5.81 -33.76 -10.98
CA PHE A 2 5.68 -32.35 -11.35
C PHE A 2 6.65 -31.53 -10.50
N ILE A 3 7.24 -30.49 -11.09
CA ILE A 3 8.10 -29.54 -10.38
C ILE A 3 7.44 -28.18 -10.52
N TRP A 4 7.11 -27.55 -9.39
CA TRP A 4 6.57 -26.19 -9.32
C TRP A 4 7.61 -25.31 -8.64
N ALA A 5 7.83 -24.11 -9.17
CA ALA A 5 8.79 -23.15 -8.64
C ALA A 5 8.24 -21.73 -8.83
N THR A 6 8.59 -20.83 -7.92
CA THR A 6 8.28 -19.40 -8.00
C THR A 6 9.57 -18.62 -8.28
N MET A 7 9.47 -17.56 -9.07
CA MET A 7 10.62 -16.74 -9.44
C MET A 7 10.23 -15.27 -9.34
N ASN A 8 11.04 -14.48 -8.64
CA ASN A 8 10.92 -13.03 -8.69
C ASN A 8 11.71 -12.53 -9.91
N SER A 9 11.01 -12.04 -10.93
CA SER A 9 11.62 -11.66 -12.20
C SER A 9 12.54 -10.43 -12.11
N ALA A 10 12.53 -9.70 -11.00
CA ALA A 10 13.34 -8.50 -10.84
C ALA A 10 14.69 -8.72 -10.14
N ASP A 11 14.92 -9.92 -9.59
CA ASP A 11 16.21 -10.25 -9.02
C ASP A 11 17.28 -10.31 -10.11
N GLN A 12 18.39 -9.60 -9.92
CA GLN A 12 19.48 -9.50 -10.90
C GLN A 12 20.04 -10.88 -11.34
N GLY A 13 19.88 -11.92 -10.51
CA GLY A 13 20.29 -13.29 -10.81
C GLY A 13 19.41 -14.04 -11.83
N VAL A 14 18.26 -13.49 -12.23
CA VAL A 14 17.30 -14.14 -13.16
C VAL A 14 17.58 -13.80 -14.64
N PHE A 15 18.26 -12.68 -14.90
CA PHE A 15 18.59 -12.23 -16.25
C PHE A 15 19.48 -13.21 -17.05
N PRO A 16 20.48 -13.89 -16.48
CA PRO A 16 21.31 -14.87 -17.20
C PRO A 16 20.72 -16.30 -17.18
N MET A 17 19.39 -16.48 -17.17
CA MET A 17 18.81 -17.83 -17.33
C MET A 17 18.92 -18.31 -18.78
N ASP A 18 19.51 -19.50 -18.95
CA ASP A 18 19.67 -20.17 -20.23
C ASP A 18 18.33 -20.40 -20.97
N THR A 19 18.35 -20.20 -22.28
CA THR A 19 17.14 -20.28 -23.11
C THR A 19 16.62 -21.72 -23.26
N ALA A 20 17.49 -22.73 -23.27
CA ALA A 20 17.06 -24.13 -23.31
C ALA A 20 16.42 -24.55 -21.98
N PHE A 21 16.90 -24.01 -20.85
CA PHE A 21 16.24 -24.16 -19.56
C PHE A 21 14.85 -23.53 -19.57
N LYS A 22 14.70 -22.26 -19.99
CA LYS A 22 13.39 -21.57 -20.05
C LYS A 22 12.34 -22.37 -20.85
N ARG A 23 12.72 -22.93 -22.00
CA ARG A 23 11.80 -23.72 -22.86
C ARG A 23 11.24 -24.99 -22.18
N ARG A 24 11.84 -25.46 -21.08
CA ARG A 24 11.36 -26.64 -20.31
C ARG A 24 10.29 -26.30 -19.28
N TRP A 25 10.06 -25.01 -19.02
CA TRP A 25 9.09 -24.54 -18.04
C TRP A 25 7.88 -23.93 -18.74
N ASN A 26 6.70 -24.16 -18.18
CA ASN A 26 5.50 -23.39 -18.52
C ASN A 26 5.44 -22.20 -17.56
N PHE A 27 5.65 -21.00 -18.08
CA PHE A 27 5.59 -19.78 -17.28
C PHE A 27 4.16 -19.29 -17.15
N THR A 28 3.75 -19.02 -15.92
CA THR A 28 2.54 -18.26 -15.62
C THR A 28 2.98 -16.95 -15.00
N TYR A 29 2.70 -15.84 -15.67
CA TYR A 29 2.92 -14.52 -15.10
C TYR A 29 1.76 -14.19 -14.16
N LEU A 30 2.08 -13.67 -12.98
CA LEU A 30 1.11 -13.16 -12.01
C LEU A 30 1.30 -11.65 -11.96
N GLY A 31 0.25 -10.92 -12.35
CA GLY A 31 0.23 -9.46 -12.30
C GLY A 31 0.23 -8.93 -10.87
N ILE A 32 0.68 -7.69 -10.71
CA ILE A 32 0.79 -7.02 -9.41
C ILE A 32 -0.56 -6.86 -8.67
N ASP A 33 -1.68 -6.95 -9.41
CA ASP A 33 -3.04 -6.85 -8.88
C ASP A 33 -3.80 -8.18 -8.88
N ASP A 34 -3.17 -9.30 -9.29
CA ASP A 34 -3.82 -10.60 -9.33
C ASP A 34 -4.04 -11.15 -7.91
N ASN A 35 -5.13 -11.90 -7.71
CA ASN A 35 -5.53 -12.51 -6.43
C ASN A 35 -5.90 -11.51 -5.32
N ASP A 36 -6.43 -10.34 -5.70
CA ASP A 36 -6.84 -9.28 -4.79
C ASP A 36 -8.32 -9.34 -4.36
N GLU A 37 -9.08 -10.35 -4.82
CA GLU A 37 -10.54 -10.41 -4.67
C GLU A 37 -10.97 -10.39 -3.22
N LYS A 38 -10.15 -10.97 -2.32
CA LYS A 38 -10.40 -11.01 -0.88
C LYS A 38 -10.20 -9.66 -0.17
N LEU A 39 -9.59 -8.69 -0.84
CA LEU A 39 -9.32 -7.36 -0.31
C LEU A 39 -10.37 -6.33 -0.75
N GLN A 40 -11.16 -6.66 -1.78
CA GLN A 40 -12.17 -5.76 -2.31
C GLN A 40 -13.20 -5.44 -1.22
N GLY A 41 -13.47 -4.15 -1.02
CA GLY A 41 -14.39 -3.64 -0.02
C GLY A 41 -13.85 -3.63 1.42
N LYS A 42 -12.64 -4.15 1.69
CA LYS A 42 -12.05 -4.10 3.03
C LYS A 42 -11.51 -2.70 3.32
N TYR A 43 -12.07 -2.04 4.32
CA TYR A 43 -11.83 -0.63 4.61
C TYR A 43 -11.33 -0.40 6.03
N VAL A 44 -10.67 0.74 6.26
CA VAL A 44 -10.21 1.21 7.56
C VAL A 44 -10.62 2.68 7.74
N ILE A 45 -10.91 3.08 8.98
CA ILE A 45 -11.17 4.48 9.33
C ILE A 45 -9.85 5.11 9.82
N LEU A 46 -9.40 6.17 9.14
CA LEU A 46 -8.12 6.84 9.36
C LEU A 46 -8.32 8.32 9.75
N ALA A 47 -7.18 9.00 9.97
CA ALA A 47 -7.05 10.34 10.55
C ALA A 47 -7.51 10.41 12.01
N ASP A 48 -6.96 11.34 12.78
CA ASP A 48 -7.23 11.47 14.22
C ASP A 48 -8.69 11.84 14.51
N ASP A 49 -9.35 12.50 13.57
CA ASP A 49 -10.76 12.86 13.64
C ASP A 49 -11.70 11.75 13.12
N TYR A 50 -11.16 10.60 12.72
CA TYR A 50 -11.90 9.45 12.20
C TYR A 50 -12.77 9.79 10.98
N SER A 51 -12.36 10.80 10.21
CA SER A 51 -13.12 11.30 9.06
C SER A 51 -12.93 10.47 7.80
N GLN A 52 -11.84 9.71 7.67
CA GLN A 52 -11.47 9.10 6.40
C GLN A 52 -11.80 7.61 6.37
N LYS A 53 -12.81 7.21 5.59
CA LYS A 53 -12.97 5.80 5.22
C LYS A 53 -12.12 5.48 4.00
N VAL A 54 -11.20 4.53 4.14
CA VAL A 54 -10.28 4.17 3.06
C VAL A 54 -10.33 2.67 2.81
N GLU A 55 -10.64 2.28 1.58
CA GLU A 55 -10.48 0.89 1.14
C GLU A 55 -8.99 0.60 0.88
N TRP A 56 -8.45 -0.42 1.57
CA TRP A 56 -7.03 -0.75 1.49
C TRP A 56 -6.58 -1.07 0.05
N ASN A 57 -7.38 -1.85 -0.68
CA ASN A 57 -6.99 -2.28 -2.02
C ASN A 57 -6.98 -1.11 -3.02
N LYS A 58 -7.90 -0.14 -2.87
CA LYS A 58 -7.87 1.09 -3.66
C LYS A 58 -6.63 1.92 -3.36
N LEU A 59 -6.31 2.13 -2.08
CA LEU A 59 -5.09 2.86 -1.68
C LEU A 59 -3.82 2.21 -2.23
N ARG A 60 -3.71 0.89 -2.12
CA ARG A 60 -2.58 0.13 -2.67
C ARG A 60 -2.41 0.38 -4.17
N LYS A 61 -3.51 0.29 -4.94
CA LYS A 61 -3.49 0.53 -6.39
C LYS A 61 -3.15 1.97 -6.75
N ALA A 62 -3.70 2.94 -6.03
CA ALA A 62 -3.38 4.36 -6.21
C ALA A 62 -1.89 4.65 -5.96
N ILE A 63 -1.30 4.05 -4.91
CA ILE A 63 0.14 4.12 -4.68
C ILE A 63 0.91 3.49 -5.85
N ASN A 64 0.52 2.31 -6.31
CA ASN A 64 1.18 1.64 -7.44
C ASN A 64 1.12 2.46 -8.74
N ASN A 65 -0.02 3.08 -9.04
CA ASN A 65 -0.18 3.97 -10.18
C ASN A 65 0.77 5.18 -10.09
N PHE A 66 0.88 5.78 -8.91
CA PHE A 66 1.88 6.82 -8.66
C PHE A 66 3.30 6.29 -8.92
N LEU A 67 3.68 5.13 -8.36
CA LEU A 67 5.01 4.56 -8.56
C LEU A 67 5.30 4.32 -10.06
N ALA A 68 4.34 3.75 -10.80
CA ALA A 68 4.43 3.52 -12.24
C ALA A 68 4.59 4.83 -13.03
N LYS A 69 3.82 5.88 -12.69
CA LYS A 69 3.93 7.22 -13.29
C LYS A 69 5.33 7.81 -13.14
N TYR A 70 6.00 7.52 -12.03
CA TYR A 70 7.38 7.92 -11.76
C TYR A 70 8.44 6.94 -12.28
N LYS A 71 8.05 5.98 -13.14
CA LYS A 71 8.91 4.96 -13.76
C LYS A 71 9.62 4.06 -12.75
N ILE A 72 8.99 3.86 -11.58
CA ILE A 72 9.43 2.87 -10.62
C ILE A 72 8.95 1.52 -11.12
N ASN A 73 9.87 0.54 -11.12
CA ASN A 73 9.62 -0.78 -11.67
C ASN A 73 8.53 -1.53 -10.85
N GLU A 74 7.79 -2.40 -11.53
CA GLU A 74 6.63 -3.11 -10.97
C GLU A 74 7.01 -4.02 -9.80
N ASP A 75 8.24 -4.52 -9.78
CA ASP A 75 8.79 -5.30 -8.67
C ASP A 75 8.85 -4.56 -7.33
N LYS A 76 8.88 -3.22 -7.41
CA LYS A 76 8.87 -2.36 -6.23
C LYS A 76 7.47 -1.87 -5.85
N GLN A 77 6.46 -2.34 -6.55
CA GLN A 77 5.07 -2.00 -6.25
C GLN A 77 4.51 -2.92 -5.17
N LEU A 78 3.40 -2.48 -4.57
CA LEU A 78 2.76 -3.16 -3.47
C LEU A 78 1.82 -4.24 -4.02
N GLY A 79 2.15 -5.51 -3.81
CA GLY A 79 1.23 -6.62 -4.08
C GLY A 79 0.06 -6.69 -3.07
N PRO A 80 -1.01 -7.47 -3.35
CA PRO A 80 -2.22 -7.47 -2.53
C PRO A 80 -1.97 -7.81 -1.05
N TYR A 81 -1.06 -8.75 -0.80
CA TYR A 81 -0.73 -9.22 0.54
C TYR A 81 0.59 -8.66 1.07
N PHE A 82 0.98 -7.45 0.62
CA PHE A 82 2.11 -6.72 1.19
C PHE A 82 1.93 -6.49 2.70
N ILE A 83 0.69 -6.23 3.13
CA ILE A 83 0.25 -6.38 4.51
C ILE A 83 -0.35 -7.79 4.69
N SER A 84 -0.06 -8.39 5.85
CA SER A 84 -0.49 -9.75 6.15
C SER A 84 -2.01 -9.88 6.20
N LYS A 85 -2.55 -10.98 5.65
CA LYS A 85 -4.01 -11.25 5.54
C LYS A 85 -4.74 -11.10 6.87
N ASN A 86 -4.15 -11.59 7.95
CA ASN A 86 -4.66 -11.50 9.33
C ASN A 86 -4.74 -10.07 9.90
N ILE A 87 -4.25 -9.06 9.18
CA ILE A 87 -4.40 -7.65 9.53
C ILE A 87 -5.45 -6.99 8.63
N ILE A 88 -5.39 -7.23 7.32
CA ILE A 88 -6.25 -6.55 6.32
C ILE A 88 -7.54 -7.31 5.95
N ILE A 89 -7.70 -8.55 6.40
CA ILE A 89 -8.93 -9.34 6.22
C ILE A 89 -9.52 -9.60 7.61
N PRO A 90 -10.55 -8.83 8.01
CA PRO A 90 -11.24 -9.01 9.27
C PRO A 90 -11.92 -10.39 9.35
N SER A 91 -12.03 -10.93 10.56
CA SER A 91 -12.77 -12.18 10.81
C SER A 91 -14.28 -12.00 10.63
N GLU A 92 -14.79 -10.78 10.90
CA GLU A 92 -16.20 -10.41 10.79
C GLU A 92 -16.31 -9.05 10.09
N GLY A 93 -17.23 -8.93 9.14
CA GLY A 93 -17.46 -7.70 8.39
C GLY A 93 -16.34 -7.30 7.42
N ASP A 94 -16.32 -6.01 7.08
CA ASP A 94 -15.40 -5.41 6.11
C ASP A 94 -14.44 -4.38 6.73
N GLU A 95 -14.66 -4.02 8.00
CA GLU A 95 -13.85 -3.02 8.71
C GLU A 95 -12.60 -3.64 9.33
N ILE A 96 -11.46 -3.09 8.95
CA ILE A 96 -10.14 -3.45 9.45
C ILE A 96 -9.88 -2.78 10.80
N ASP A 97 -9.26 -3.52 11.71
CA ASP A 97 -8.77 -3.02 12.99
C ASP A 97 -7.79 -1.84 12.77
N ARG A 98 -8.24 -0.64 13.13
CA ARG A 98 -7.53 0.62 12.90
C ARG A 98 -6.14 0.63 13.52
N ASP A 99 -6.01 0.25 14.79
CA ASP A 99 -4.73 0.35 15.51
C ASP A 99 -3.70 -0.62 14.94
N LYS A 100 -4.10 -1.87 14.65
CA LYS A 100 -3.22 -2.85 13.99
C LYS A 100 -2.84 -2.42 12.59
N PHE A 101 -3.79 -1.85 11.85
CA PHE A 101 -3.52 -1.33 10.51
C PHE A 101 -2.53 -0.18 10.55
N ILE A 102 -2.74 0.84 11.39
CA ILE A 102 -1.86 2.02 11.52
C ILE A 102 -0.43 1.59 11.88
N ASP A 103 -0.27 0.72 12.89
CA ASP A 103 1.05 0.24 13.28
C ASP A 103 1.75 -0.50 12.12
N THR A 104 1.02 -1.39 11.45
CA THR A 104 1.58 -2.16 10.33
C THR A 104 1.88 -1.28 9.12
N PHE A 105 1.01 -0.30 8.84
CA PHE A 105 1.16 0.61 7.71
C PHE A 105 2.40 1.47 7.86
N LYS A 106 2.65 2.03 9.05
CA LYS A 106 3.90 2.77 9.35
C LYS A 106 5.12 1.87 9.15
N ASN A 107 5.17 0.77 9.89
CA ASN A 107 6.37 -0.07 9.99
C ASN A 107 6.66 -0.92 8.76
N LYS A 108 5.68 -1.13 7.86
CA LYS A 108 5.89 -1.84 6.60
C LYS A 108 5.73 -0.94 5.38
N VAL A 109 4.57 -0.34 5.19
CA VAL A 109 4.25 0.37 3.93
C VAL A 109 5.02 1.69 3.85
N ILE A 110 4.88 2.57 4.85
CA ILE A 110 5.60 3.86 4.86
C ILE A 110 7.11 3.61 4.89
N MET A 111 7.57 2.69 5.75
CA MET A 111 9.00 2.35 5.83
C MET A 111 9.54 1.86 4.47
N TYR A 112 8.85 0.94 3.80
CA TYR A 112 9.26 0.43 2.49
C TYR A 112 9.27 1.50 1.40
N LEU A 113 8.21 2.32 1.33
CA LEU A 113 8.13 3.44 0.39
C LEU A 113 9.24 4.45 0.65
N PHE A 114 9.51 4.74 1.91
CA PHE A 114 10.53 5.68 2.34
C PHE A 114 11.95 5.16 2.07
N GLU A 115 12.26 3.90 2.36
CA GLU A 115 13.63 3.39 2.29
C GLU A 115 14.01 2.86 0.90
N ASP A 116 13.04 2.32 0.15
CA ASP A 116 13.32 1.62 -1.11
C ASP A 116 12.48 2.14 -2.28
N ALA A 117 11.19 1.79 -2.34
CA ALA A 117 10.38 1.96 -3.54
C ALA A 117 10.33 3.39 -4.06
N ALA A 118 10.11 4.37 -3.17
CA ALA A 118 10.07 5.79 -3.50
C ALA A 118 11.27 6.57 -2.96
N ARG A 119 12.41 5.91 -2.69
CA ARG A 119 13.58 6.56 -2.07
C ARG A 119 14.04 7.84 -2.76
N GLN A 120 13.95 7.89 -4.09
CA GLN A 120 14.34 9.05 -4.90
C GLN A 120 13.19 10.05 -5.14
N LYS A 121 11.96 9.71 -4.75
CA LYS A 121 10.73 10.46 -5.03
C LYS A 121 9.93 10.75 -3.75
N LYS A 122 10.53 10.62 -2.56
CA LYS A 122 9.87 10.83 -1.25
C LYS A 122 9.16 12.17 -1.17
N ASP A 123 9.82 13.25 -1.60
CA ASP A 123 9.27 14.61 -1.52
C ASP A 123 7.98 14.78 -2.33
N LYS A 124 7.86 14.01 -3.42
CA LYS A 124 6.68 13.98 -4.27
C LYS A 124 5.62 13.02 -3.74
N LEU A 125 6.04 11.85 -3.24
CA LEU A 125 5.12 10.85 -2.71
C LEU A 125 4.43 11.37 -1.44
N PHE A 126 5.19 11.94 -0.52
CA PHE A 126 4.72 12.51 0.74
C PHE A 126 4.49 14.01 0.62
N GLU A 127 3.86 14.45 -0.47
CA GLU A 127 3.68 15.87 -0.75
C GLU A 127 2.85 16.58 0.33
N GLY A 128 1.87 15.87 0.91
CA GLY A 128 0.99 16.36 1.97
C GLY A 128 1.64 16.46 3.36
N CYS A 129 2.89 16.01 3.51
CA CYS A 129 3.68 16.27 4.71
C CYS A 129 4.23 17.71 4.69
N PHE A 130 3.92 18.50 5.72
CA PHE A 130 4.38 19.90 5.80
C PHE A 130 5.72 20.00 6.52
N GLU A 131 5.97 19.14 7.50
CA GLU A 131 7.24 19.06 8.19
C GLU A 131 8.18 18.08 7.47
N SER A 132 9.49 18.24 7.71
CA SER A 132 10.60 17.61 7.00
C SER A 132 10.31 16.22 6.36
N LYS A 133 9.98 16.22 5.05
CA LYS A 133 9.74 15.02 4.21
C LYS A 133 10.91 14.03 4.13
N SER A 134 12.05 14.40 4.71
CA SER A 134 13.25 13.58 4.81
C SER A 134 13.35 12.78 6.12
N ARG A 135 12.40 12.93 7.05
CA ARG A 135 12.37 12.22 8.34
C ARG A 135 11.19 11.24 8.42
N TYR A 136 11.53 9.95 8.55
CA TYR A 136 10.54 8.89 8.71
C TYR A 136 9.60 9.10 9.91
N SER A 137 10.14 9.55 11.05
CA SER A 137 9.34 9.78 12.26
C SER A 137 8.26 10.85 12.07
N GLU A 138 8.56 11.91 11.32
CA GLU A 138 7.58 12.99 11.06
C GLU A 138 6.50 12.50 10.12
N ILE A 139 6.85 11.75 9.07
CA ILE A 139 5.85 11.15 8.16
C ILE A 139 4.91 10.22 8.92
N CYS A 140 5.43 9.42 9.85
CA CYS A 140 4.61 8.55 10.71
C CYS A 140 3.66 9.35 11.61
N LYS A 141 4.13 10.44 12.21
CA LYS A 141 3.30 11.32 13.04
C LYS A 141 2.20 11.99 12.20
N GLU A 142 2.56 12.53 11.04
CA GLU A 142 1.58 13.15 10.14
C GLU A 142 0.58 12.13 9.58
N PHE A 143 0.97 10.85 9.44
CA PHE A 143 0.05 9.78 9.04
C PHE A 143 -1.02 9.50 10.10
N GLU A 144 -0.65 9.51 11.38
CA GLU A 144 -1.61 9.36 12.48
C GLU A 144 -2.61 10.52 12.46
N GLU A 145 -2.12 11.75 12.36
CA GLU A 145 -2.93 12.97 12.37
C GLU A 145 -3.85 13.07 11.14
N LYS A 146 -3.31 12.89 9.93
CA LYS A 146 -3.98 13.20 8.66
C LYS A 146 -4.47 11.99 7.87
N GLY A 147 -4.18 10.77 8.33
CA GLY A 147 -4.45 9.55 7.57
C GLY A 147 -3.72 9.55 6.23
N ILE A 148 -4.43 9.26 5.14
CA ILE A 148 -3.80 9.19 3.82
C ILE A 148 -3.44 10.57 3.25
N GLY A 149 -3.88 11.66 3.88
CA GLY A 149 -3.58 13.04 3.48
C GLY A 149 -2.08 13.39 3.44
N ILE A 150 -1.21 12.51 3.93
CA ILE A 150 0.25 12.61 3.75
C ILE A 150 0.69 12.43 2.30
N PHE A 151 -0.09 11.72 1.48
CA PHE A 151 0.31 11.32 0.14
C PHE A 151 0.10 12.41 -0.91
N ASN A 152 0.67 12.20 -2.09
CA ASN A 152 0.47 13.04 -3.26
C ASN A 152 -1.01 13.19 -3.62
N HIS A 153 -1.41 14.38 -4.09
CA HIS A 153 -2.79 14.66 -4.48
C HIS A 153 -3.35 13.67 -5.50
N ASP A 154 -2.54 13.19 -6.45
CA ASP A 154 -2.96 12.18 -7.43
C ASP A 154 -3.43 10.88 -6.76
N ILE A 155 -2.76 10.45 -5.68
CA ILE A 155 -3.11 9.25 -4.92
C ILE A 155 -4.46 9.45 -4.20
N LEU A 156 -4.67 10.65 -3.63
CA LEU A 156 -5.91 10.97 -2.91
C LEU A 156 -7.13 10.95 -3.84
N LEU A 157 -6.97 11.49 -5.05
CA LEU A 157 -8.04 11.53 -6.06
C LEU A 157 -8.43 10.12 -6.53
N GLU A 158 -7.47 9.22 -6.69
CA GLU A 158 -7.73 7.84 -7.12
C GLU A 158 -8.31 6.95 -6.02
N CYS A 159 -8.15 7.33 -4.75
CA CYS A 159 -8.52 6.51 -3.61
C CYS A 159 -10.03 6.48 -3.30
N ASP A 160 -10.81 7.41 -3.88
CA ASP A 160 -12.24 7.64 -3.56
C ASP A 160 -12.50 7.69 -2.04
N VAL A 161 -11.75 8.51 -1.29
CA VAL A 161 -11.94 8.62 0.18
C VAL A 161 -13.36 9.06 0.48
N GLU A 162 -14.10 8.27 1.27
CA GLU A 162 -15.40 8.70 1.78
C GLU A 162 -15.16 9.51 3.05
N ASP A 163 -15.40 10.82 2.99
CA ASP A 163 -15.43 11.69 4.17
C ASP A 163 -16.68 11.34 5.00
N ILE A 164 -16.47 10.57 6.06
CA ILE A 164 -17.51 10.27 7.04
C ILE A 164 -17.61 11.52 7.94
N GLY A 165 -18.50 12.44 7.58
CA GLY A 165 -18.78 13.62 8.40
C GLY A 165 -19.02 13.23 9.87
N GLN A 166 -18.39 13.97 10.79
CA GLN A 166 -18.35 13.68 12.23
C GLN A 166 -19.69 13.13 12.76
N ALA A 167 -19.66 11.91 13.30
CA ALA A 167 -20.65 11.50 14.28
C ALA A 167 -20.60 12.52 15.42
N THR A 168 -21.67 13.29 15.55
CA THR A 168 -21.84 14.35 16.53
C THR A 168 -21.53 13.77 17.91
N LYS A 169 -20.42 14.17 18.53
CA LYS A 169 -20.25 14.06 19.98
C LYS A 169 -21.26 15.03 20.61
N ASN A 170 -22.52 14.64 20.63
CA ASN A 170 -23.51 15.28 21.48
C ASN A 170 -23.15 14.96 22.92
N SER A 171 -22.65 16.00 23.60
CA SER A 171 -22.91 16.33 25.00
C SER A 171 -23.09 15.18 25.98
N ASP A 172 -22.20 15.10 26.95
CA ASP A 172 -22.65 15.15 28.35
C ASP A 172 -21.76 16.10 29.14
N LYS A 173 -22.44 17.08 29.74
CA LYS A 173 -21.94 18.03 30.73
C LYS A 173 -21.79 17.34 32.09
#